data_AF-G2J3H7-F1
#
_entry.id   AF-G2J3H7-F1
#
_cell.length_a   1.000
_cell.length_b   1.000
_cell.length_c   1.000
_cell.angle_alpha   90.00
_cell.angle_beta   90.00
_cell.angle_gamma   90.00
#
_symmetry.space_group_name_H-M   'P 1'
#
loop_
_entity.id
_entity.type
_entity.pdbx_description
1 polymer ?
#
loop_
_entity_poly.entity_id
_entity_poly.type
_entity_poly.pdbx_seq_one_letter_code
_entity_poly.pdbx_strand_id
1 'polypeptide(L)'
;MQQDNRDIRYLAEHLLHTGVGGLGERERHALMRISKRLQATRTDTSLPDDGVTLGERLADRVAEFGGSWTFIGIFTAVLISWTIINTGILGTRAFDPYPYVFLNLILSMLAAIQAPIIMMSQNRQAARDRMTMIRDFEVNLKSEASIDGLHKRIDHLTWQILSDLDQLKRLQRTLPPHPDDTPPPGTRKNPDGTM
;
A
#
# COMPACT_ATOMS: atom_id res chain seq x y z
N MET A 1 -5.03 -7.20 -23.78
CA MET A 1 -6.01 -7.31 -22.67
C MET A 1 -6.94 -8.51 -22.83
N GLN A 2 -7.63 -8.73 -23.96
CA GLN A 2 -8.57 -9.87 -24.11
C GLN A 2 -7.91 -11.24 -24.35
N GLN A 3 -6.73 -11.29 -24.98
CA GLN A 3 -5.98 -12.54 -25.22
C GLN A 3 -5.47 -13.16 -23.90
N ASP A 4 -4.85 -12.33 -23.07
CA ASP A 4 -4.25 -12.68 -21.78
C ASP A 4 -5.27 -13.33 -20.82
N ASN A 5 -6.52 -12.86 -20.82
CA ASN A 5 -7.58 -13.40 -19.97
C ASN A 5 -8.11 -14.78 -20.43
N ARG A 6 -7.99 -15.10 -21.73
CA ARG A 6 -8.34 -16.45 -22.24
C ARG A 6 -7.27 -17.47 -21.88
N ASP A 7 -6.01 -17.07 -21.98
CA ASP A 7 -4.87 -17.92 -21.63
C ASP A 7 -4.86 -18.25 -20.13
N ILE A 8 -5.20 -17.26 -19.27
CA ILE A 8 -5.37 -17.47 -17.82
C ILE A 8 -6.51 -18.44 -17.51
N ARG A 9 -7.67 -18.31 -18.17
CA ARG A 9 -8.79 -19.26 -17.96
C ARG A 9 -8.43 -20.67 -18.42
N TYR A 10 -7.78 -20.79 -19.57
CA TYR A 10 -7.34 -22.09 -20.10
C TYR A 10 -6.33 -22.77 -19.16
N LEU A 11 -5.34 -22.02 -18.66
CA LEU A 11 -4.37 -22.51 -17.66
C LEU A 11 -5.04 -22.90 -16.34
N ALA A 12 -5.98 -22.11 -15.84
CA ALA A 12 -6.69 -22.40 -14.60
C ALA A 12 -7.52 -23.69 -14.70
N GLU A 13 -8.22 -23.89 -15.82
CA GLU A 13 -9.06 -25.06 -16.07
C GLU A 13 -8.23 -26.32 -16.33
N HIS A 14 -7.10 -26.17 -17.04
CA HIS A 14 -6.14 -27.26 -17.28
C HIS A 14 -5.39 -27.68 -16.00
N LEU A 15 -5.03 -26.72 -15.14
CA LEU A 15 -4.39 -26.97 -13.83
C LEU A 15 -5.33 -27.67 -12.84
N LEU A 16 -6.62 -27.34 -12.90
CA LEU A 16 -7.64 -27.97 -12.05
C LEU A 16 -7.84 -29.45 -12.38
N HIS A 17 -7.75 -29.82 -13.67
CA HIS A 17 -8.01 -31.17 -14.16
C HIS A 17 -6.78 -32.09 -14.19
N THR A 18 -5.58 -31.55 -14.43
CA THR A 18 -4.35 -32.34 -14.62
C THR A 18 -3.54 -32.51 -13.33
N GLY A 19 -3.73 -31.62 -12.34
CA GLY A 19 -2.92 -31.57 -11.12
C GLY A 19 -1.46 -31.17 -11.39
N VAL A 20 -0.75 -30.76 -10.33
CA VAL A 20 0.62 -30.17 -10.40
C VAL A 20 1.68 -31.12 -11.01
N GLY A 21 1.33 -32.38 -11.25
CA GLY A 21 2.23 -33.40 -11.80
C GLY A 21 2.49 -33.32 -13.31
N GLY A 22 1.64 -32.63 -14.09
CA GLY A 22 1.76 -32.56 -15.56
C GLY A 22 2.43 -31.29 -16.11
N LEU A 23 2.90 -30.39 -15.24
CA LEU A 23 3.37 -29.06 -15.63
C LEU A 23 4.82 -29.09 -16.11
N GLY A 24 5.10 -28.40 -17.22
CA GLY A 24 6.47 -28.17 -17.67
C GLY A 24 7.26 -27.32 -16.67
N GLU A 25 8.59 -27.46 -16.66
CA GLU A 25 9.50 -26.79 -15.70
C GLU A 25 9.28 -25.26 -15.62
N ARG A 26 8.93 -24.65 -16.77
CA ARG A 26 8.66 -23.20 -16.88
C ARG A 26 7.36 -22.78 -16.19
N GLU A 27 6.30 -23.57 -16.34
CA GLU A 27 5.00 -23.30 -15.70
C GLU A 27 5.07 -23.52 -14.20
N ARG A 28 5.79 -24.57 -13.77
CA ARG A 28 6.06 -24.84 -12.36
C ARG A 28 6.84 -23.71 -11.70
N HIS A 29 7.83 -23.15 -12.39
CA HIS A 29 8.56 -21.96 -11.93
C HIS A 29 7.69 -20.70 -11.87
N ALA A 30 6.80 -20.48 -12.84
CA ALA A 30 5.87 -19.35 -12.81
C ALA A 30 4.89 -19.47 -11.63
N LEU A 31 4.32 -20.65 -11.41
CA LEU A 31 3.42 -20.94 -10.29
C LEU A 31 4.12 -20.84 -8.93
N MET A 32 5.37 -21.31 -8.80
CA MET A 32 6.15 -21.11 -7.58
C MET A 32 6.41 -19.63 -7.29
N ARG A 33 6.66 -18.79 -8.30
CA ARG A 33 6.85 -17.35 -8.10
C ARG A 33 5.57 -16.66 -7.65
N ILE A 34 4.44 -17.02 -8.25
CA ILE A 34 3.12 -16.48 -7.90
C ILE A 34 2.71 -16.94 -6.50
N SER A 35 2.88 -18.22 -6.17
CA SER A 35 2.55 -18.75 -4.85
C SER A 35 3.44 -18.14 -3.76
N LYS A 36 4.73 -17.91 -4.03
CA LYS A 36 5.65 -17.26 -3.09
C LYS A 36 5.32 -15.78 -2.90
N ARG A 37 4.86 -15.08 -3.95
CA ARG A 37 4.35 -13.69 -3.85
C ARG A 37 3.05 -13.61 -3.05
N LEU A 38 2.08 -14.49 -3.33
CA LEU A 38 0.81 -14.55 -2.62
C LEU A 38 0.98 -14.96 -1.15
N GLN A 39 1.92 -15.87 -0.87
CA GLN A 39 2.27 -16.25 0.50
C GLN A 39 2.97 -15.10 1.23
N ALA A 40 3.90 -14.38 0.60
CA ALA A 40 4.53 -13.20 1.22
C ALA A 40 3.48 -12.14 1.59
N THR A 41 2.47 -11.89 0.74
CA THR A 41 1.36 -10.98 1.06
C THR A 41 0.45 -11.51 2.16
N ARG A 42 0.23 -12.83 2.25
CA ARG A 42 -0.70 -13.44 3.23
C ARG A 42 -0.08 -13.70 4.60
N THR A 43 1.21 -14.03 4.66
CA THR A 43 1.95 -14.27 5.90
C THR A 43 2.27 -12.96 6.63
N ASP A 44 2.34 -11.83 5.92
CA ASP A 44 2.65 -10.52 6.51
C ASP A 44 1.48 -9.87 7.28
N THR A 45 0.23 -10.31 7.06
CA THR A 45 -0.94 -9.82 7.80
C THR A 45 -1.11 -10.52 9.15
N SER A 46 -0.52 -11.70 9.33
CA SER A 46 -0.41 -12.37 10.62
C SER A 46 0.81 -11.84 11.36
N LEU A 47 0.64 -10.69 12.04
CA LEU A 47 1.44 -10.40 13.23
C LEU A 47 1.40 -11.66 14.12
N PRO A 48 2.54 -12.18 14.61
CA PRO A 48 2.54 -13.21 15.62
C PRO A 48 1.60 -12.77 16.74
N ASP A 49 0.58 -13.58 16.98
CA ASP A 49 -0.31 -13.45 18.13
C ASP A 49 0.50 -13.87 19.36
N ASP A 50 1.48 -13.04 19.73
CA ASP A 50 2.18 -13.13 21.00
C ASP A 50 1.09 -12.90 22.04
N GLY A 51 0.63 -14.02 22.61
CA GLY A 51 -0.72 -14.21 23.15
C GLY A 51 -1.29 -12.98 23.84
N VAL A 52 -2.27 -12.36 23.18
CA VAL A 52 -3.00 -11.23 23.77
C VAL A 52 -3.62 -11.72 25.06
N THR A 53 -3.10 -11.21 26.18
CA THR A 53 -3.61 -11.61 27.49
C THR A 53 -5.09 -11.21 27.60
N LEU A 54 -5.87 -11.94 28.40
CA LEU A 54 -7.30 -11.64 28.58
C LEU A 54 -7.52 -10.18 29.01
N GLY A 55 -6.60 -9.63 29.80
CA GLY A 55 -6.60 -8.22 30.23
C GLY A 55 -6.42 -7.25 29.06
N GLU A 56 -5.54 -7.55 28.11
CA GLU A 56 -5.32 -6.72 26.93
C GLU A 56 -6.52 -6.70 25.97
N ARG A 57 -7.18 -7.84 25.78
CA ARG A 57 -8.42 -7.92 24.99
C ARG A 57 -9.56 -7.15 25.64
N LEU A 58 -9.66 -7.20 26.97
CA LEU A 58 -10.66 -6.45 27.72
C LEU A 58 -10.37 -4.95 27.67
N ALA A 59 -9.11 -4.55 27.83
CA ALA A 59 -8.67 -3.16 27.73
C ALA A 59 -8.98 -2.55 26.35
N ASP A 60 -8.73 -3.29 25.26
CA ASP A 60 -9.08 -2.81 23.91
C ASP A 60 -10.57 -2.61 23.75
N ARG A 61 -11.39 -3.58 24.18
CA ARG A 61 -12.85 -3.43 24.11
C ARG A 61 -13.36 -2.27 24.96
N VAL A 62 -12.78 -2.06 26.14
CA VAL A 62 -13.16 -0.94 27.02
C VAL A 62 -12.75 0.40 26.41
N ALA A 63 -11.58 0.50 25.79
CA ALA A 63 -11.14 1.71 25.10
C ALA A 63 -12.01 2.02 23.88
N GLU A 64 -12.33 1.00 23.09
CA GLU A 64 -13.15 1.11 21.88
C GLU A 64 -14.62 1.43 22.21
N PHE A 65 -15.17 0.82 23.27
CA PHE A 65 -16.51 1.11 23.77
C PHE A 65 -16.59 2.49 24.44
N GLY A 66 -15.58 2.86 25.23
CA GLY A 66 -15.51 4.17 25.90
C GLY A 66 -15.42 5.36 24.94
N GLY A 67 -14.91 5.16 23.71
CA GLY A 67 -14.84 6.18 22.67
C GLY A 67 -16.11 6.33 21.80
N SER A 68 -17.13 5.50 22.01
CA SER A 68 -18.34 5.51 21.17
C SER A 68 -19.35 6.59 21.60
N TRP A 69 -19.94 7.27 20.61
CA TRP A 69 -21.05 8.21 20.82
C TRP A 69 -22.25 7.58 21.52
N THR A 70 -22.50 6.29 21.29
CA THR A 70 -23.59 5.55 21.93
C THR A 70 -23.33 5.35 23.42
N PHE A 71 -22.08 5.13 23.82
CA PHE A 71 -21.71 4.99 25.23
C PHE A 71 -21.94 6.30 25.99
N ILE A 72 -21.54 7.43 25.41
CA ILE A 72 -21.73 8.76 26.00
C ILE A 72 -23.23 9.03 26.25
N GLY A 73 -24.10 8.67 25.31
CA GLY A 73 -25.55 8.81 25.44
C GLY A 73 -26.13 7.96 26.59
N ILE A 74 -25.78 6.68 26.65
CA ILE A 74 -26.22 5.78 27.73
C ILE A 74 -25.70 6.25 29.09
N PHE A 75 -24.42 6.60 29.17
CA PHE A 75 -23.78 7.08 30.40
C PHE A 75 -24.47 8.34 30.94
N THR A 76 -24.74 9.31 30.06
CA THR A 76 -25.47 10.53 30.42
C THR A 76 -26.89 10.23 30.91
N ALA A 77 -27.60 9.30 30.24
CA ALA A 77 -28.94 8.90 30.66
C ALA A 77 -28.97 8.23 32.05
N VAL A 78 -27.95 7.42 32.37
CA VAL A 78 -27.78 6.81 33.69
C VAL A 78 -27.53 7.87 34.76
N LEU A 79 -26.67 8.86 34.50
CA LEU A 79 -26.41 9.96 35.43
C LEU A 79 -27.68 10.79 35.73
N ILE A 80 -28.46 11.10 34.68
CA ILE A 80 -29.74 11.80 34.83
C ILE A 80 -30.72 10.96 35.65
N SER A 81 -30.82 9.67 35.34
CA SER A 81 -31.70 8.74 36.06
C SER A 81 -31.32 8.61 37.53
N TRP A 82 -30.03 8.52 37.85
CA TRP A 82 -29.53 8.50 39.23
C TRP A 82 -29.90 9.77 39.99
N THR A 83 -29.74 10.93 39.35
CA THR A 83 -30.09 12.25 39.90
C THR A 83 -31.58 12.34 40.19
N ILE A 84 -32.44 11.90 39.26
CA ILE A 84 -33.90 11.89 39.40
C ILE A 84 -34.34 10.95 40.53
N ILE A 85 -33.77 9.75 40.61
CA ILE A 85 -34.11 8.77 41.65
C ILE A 85 -33.71 9.28 43.04
N ASN A 86 -32.48 9.75 43.23
CA ASN A 86 -32.01 10.19 44.54
C ASN A 86 -32.70 11.49 45.00
N THR A 87 -32.87 12.45 44.09
CA THR A 87 -33.36 13.79 44.45
C THR A 87 -34.87 13.90 44.38
N GLY A 88 -35.47 13.34 43.33
CA GLY A 88 -36.91 13.45 43.07
C GLY A 88 -37.75 12.42 43.82
N ILE A 89 -37.28 11.16 43.91
CA ILE A 89 -38.08 10.06 44.47
C ILE A 89 -37.74 9.82 45.94
N LEU A 90 -36.45 9.82 46.28
CA LEU A 90 -35.99 9.40 47.61
C LEU A 90 -35.85 10.55 48.61
N GLY A 91 -35.65 11.79 48.15
CA GLY A 91 -35.80 13.04 48.90
C GLY A 91 -35.25 13.03 50.33
N THR A 92 -36.08 12.67 51.31
CA THR A 92 -35.76 12.59 52.75
C THR A 92 -35.01 11.32 53.20
N ARG A 93 -34.96 10.28 52.36
CA ARG A 93 -34.14 9.06 52.53
C ARG A 93 -33.13 8.87 51.40
N ALA A 94 -32.69 9.97 50.78
CA ALA A 94 -31.72 9.93 49.69
C ALA A 94 -30.44 9.17 50.10
N PHE A 95 -30.05 8.18 49.30
CA PHE A 95 -28.84 7.40 49.50
C PHE A 95 -27.59 8.24 49.20
N ASP A 96 -27.69 9.13 48.21
CA ASP A 96 -26.66 10.12 47.85
C ASP A 96 -27.30 11.51 47.70
N PRO A 97 -27.45 12.29 48.80
CA PRO A 97 -28.02 13.64 48.77
C PRO A 97 -27.12 14.60 47.98
N TYR A 98 -27.70 15.64 47.40
CA TYR A 98 -26.93 16.75 46.81
C TYR A 98 -25.94 17.29 47.86
N PRO A 99 -24.62 17.32 47.59
CA PRO A 99 -23.93 17.42 46.28
C PRO A 99 -23.39 16.11 45.64
N TYR A 100 -24.03 14.95 45.85
CA TYR A 100 -23.73 13.64 45.24
C TYR A 100 -22.28 13.14 45.42
N VAL A 101 -21.85 12.98 46.67
CA VAL A 101 -20.47 12.60 47.00
C VAL A 101 -20.13 11.20 46.50
N PHE A 102 -21.08 10.26 46.56
CA PHE A 102 -20.84 8.88 46.15
C PHE A 102 -20.67 8.77 44.62
N LEU A 103 -21.55 9.44 43.87
CA LEU A 103 -21.44 9.52 42.41
C LEU A 103 -20.12 10.17 41.98
N ASN A 104 -19.71 11.26 42.63
CA ASN A 104 -18.43 11.91 42.35
C ASN A 104 -17.23 11.00 42.62
N LEU A 105 -17.27 10.19 43.69
CA LEU A 105 -16.22 9.23 44.01
C LEU A 105 -16.08 8.18 42.89
N ILE A 106 -17.19 7.59 42.45
CA ILE A 106 -17.19 6.59 41.38
C ILE A 106 -16.69 7.20 40.07
N LEU A 107 -17.16 8.39 39.70
CA LEU A 107 -16.71 9.08 38.48
C LEU A 107 -15.21 9.36 38.51
N SER A 108 -14.68 9.78 39.65
CA SER A 108 -13.25 10.05 39.83
C SER A 108 -12.42 8.78 39.69
N MET A 109 -12.86 7.66 40.27
CA MET A 109 -12.20 6.36 40.13
C MET A 109 -12.24 5.86 38.68
N LEU A 110 -13.39 6.01 38.01
CA LEU A 110 -13.56 5.62 36.62
C LEU A 110 -12.60 6.40 35.71
N ALA A 111 -12.53 7.72 35.88
CA ALA A 111 -11.62 8.59 35.13
C ALA A 111 -10.14 8.25 35.39
N ALA A 112 -9.76 7.94 36.63
CA ALA A 112 -8.39 7.57 36.98
C ALA A 112 -7.93 6.29 36.27
N ILE A 113 -8.81 5.30 36.12
CA ILE A 113 -8.50 4.04 35.43
C ILE A 113 -8.53 4.20 33.90
N GLN A 114 -9.29 5.16 33.37
CA GLN A 114 -9.38 5.40 31.93
C GLN A 114 -8.04 5.81 31.31
N ALA A 115 -7.30 6.73 31.94
CA ALA A 115 -6.06 7.26 31.36
C ALA A 115 -5.00 6.17 31.09
N PRO A 116 -4.68 5.24 32.01
CA PRO A 116 -3.79 4.12 31.74
C PRO A 116 -4.30 3.15 30.68
N ILE A 117 -5.61 2.85 30.65
CA ILE A 117 -6.19 1.95 29.63
C ILE A 117 -6.07 2.56 28.24
N ILE A 118 -6.38 3.85 28.11
CA ILE A 118 -6.23 4.61 26.87
C ILE A 118 -4.75 4.61 26.47
N MET A 119 -3.83 4.88 27.40
CA MET A 119 -2.39 4.90 27.13
C MET A 119 -1.86 3.52 26.70
N MET A 120 -2.35 2.43 27.29
CA MET A 120 -1.99 1.06 26.89
C MET A 120 -2.50 0.73 25.48
N SER A 121 -3.75 1.09 25.15
CA SER A 121 -4.29 0.87 23.80
C SER A 121 -3.55 1.73 22.76
N GLN A 122 -3.23 2.99 23.10
CA GLN A 122 -2.42 3.87 22.25
C GLN A 122 -1.00 3.32 22.04
N ASN A 123 -0.33 2.84 23.09
CA ASN A 123 1.01 2.27 22.98
C ASN A 123 1.03 1.03 22.06
N ARG A 124 -0.02 0.20 22.11
CA ARG A 124 -0.18 -0.94 21.21
C ARG A 124 -0.45 -0.50 19.76
N GLN A 125 -1.31 0.49 19.55
CA GLN A 125 -1.55 1.03 18.21
C GLN A 125 -0.29 1.64 17.61
N ALA A 126 0.45 2.44 18.37
CA ALA A 126 1.71 3.04 17.95
C ALA A 126 2.78 1.99 17.57
N ALA A 127 2.85 0.87 18.28
CA ALA A 127 3.73 -0.24 17.93
C ALA A 127 3.36 -0.87 16.58
N ARG A 128 2.06 -1.08 16.32
CA ARG A 128 1.56 -1.60 15.03
C ARG A 128 1.80 -0.61 13.88
N ASP A 129 1.57 0.67 14.12
CA ASP A 129 1.80 1.73 13.14
C ASP A 129 3.28 1.80 12.77
N ARG A 130 4.18 1.72 13.76
CA ARG A 130 5.63 1.69 13.52
C ARG A 130 6.06 0.52 12.64
N MET A 131 5.54 -0.68 12.90
CA MET A 131 5.82 -1.87 12.08
C MET A 131 5.33 -1.68 10.64
N THR A 132 4.14 -1.10 10.47
CA THR A 132 3.56 -0.81 9.16
C THR A 132 4.41 0.20 8.40
N MET A 133 4.86 1.29 9.05
CA MET A 133 5.75 2.28 8.45
C MET A 133 7.08 1.68 7.99
N ILE A 134 7.69 0.78 8.78
CA ILE A 134 8.95 0.11 8.40
C ILE A 134 8.74 -0.74 7.14
N ARG A 135 7.63 -1.48 7.05
CA ARG A 135 7.30 -2.29 5.88
C ARG A 135 7.05 -1.43 4.65
N ASP A 136 6.29 -0.35 4.78
CA ASP A 136 6.04 0.58 3.69
C ASP A 136 7.33 1.22 3.18
N PHE A 137 8.25 1.55 4.09
CA PHE A 137 9.57 2.05 3.75
C PHE A 137 10.39 1.02 2.95
N GLU A 138 10.38 -0.26 3.34
CA GLU A 138 11.07 -1.33 2.60
C GLU A 138 10.50 -1.51 1.18
N VAL A 139 9.17 -1.50 1.05
CA VAL A 139 8.50 -1.57 -0.24
C VAL A 139 8.88 -0.38 -1.12
N ASN A 140 8.95 0.82 -0.53
CA ASN A 140 9.36 2.02 -1.25
C ASN A 140 10.80 1.93 -1.76
N LEU A 141 11.76 1.51 -0.92
CA LEU A 141 13.15 1.29 -1.33
C LEU A 141 13.26 0.27 -2.47
N LYS A 142 12.47 -0.81 -2.40
CA LYS A 142 12.43 -1.81 -3.46
C LYS A 142 11.84 -1.26 -4.77
N SER A 143 10.83 -0.41 -4.67
CA SER A 143 10.25 0.29 -5.83
C SER A 143 11.30 1.20 -6.46
N GLU A 144 12.01 1.99 -5.66
CA GLU A 144 13.10 2.86 -6.10
C GLU A 144 14.20 2.08 -6.83
N ALA A 145 14.69 0.98 -6.24
CA ALA A 145 15.67 0.11 -6.89
C ALA A 145 15.15 -0.52 -8.20
N SER A 146 13.85 -0.83 -8.27
CA SER A 146 13.22 -1.35 -9.49
C SER A 146 13.14 -0.29 -10.58
N ILE A 147 12.87 0.98 -10.22
CA ILE A 147 12.84 2.12 -11.13
C ILE A 147 14.24 2.44 -11.65
N ASP A 148 15.27 2.43 -10.79
CA ASP A 148 16.66 2.59 -11.21
C ASP A 148 17.09 1.48 -12.17
N GLY A 149 16.71 0.23 -11.87
CA GLY A 149 16.93 -0.90 -12.75
C GLY A 149 16.23 -0.76 -14.11
N LEU A 150 15.05 -0.14 -14.15
CA LEU A 150 14.33 0.16 -15.39
C LEU A 150 15.02 1.28 -16.18
N HIS A 151 15.45 2.36 -15.52
CA HIS A 151 16.19 3.47 -16.15
C HIS A 151 17.45 2.96 -16.84
N LYS A 152 18.27 2.16 -16.15
CA LYS A 152 19.48 1.56 -16.73
C LYS A 152 19.21 0.75 -18.00
N ARG A 153 18.07 0.04 -18.05
CA ARG A 153 17.66 -0.72 -19.24
C ARG A 153 17.23 0.20 -20.38
N ILE A 154 16.49 1.27 -20.08
CA ILE A 154 16.08 2.29 -21.05
C ILE A 154 17.32 3.00 -21.63
N ASP A 155 18.26 3.40 -20.78
CA ASP A 155 19.51 4.02 -21.20
C ASP A 155 20.30 3.08 -22.09
N HIS A 156 20.41 1.80 -21.70
CA HIS A 156 21.09 0.81 -22.51
C HIS A 156 20.47 0.65 -23.91
N LEU A 157 19.14 0.59 -24.01
CA LEU A 157 18.42 0.54 -25.29
C LEU A 157 18.65 1.82 -26.10
N THR A 158 18.63 2.97 -25.44
CA THR A 158 18.88 4.27 -26.08
C THR A 158 20.28 4.32 -26.70
N TRP A 159 21.30 3.85 -25.97
CA TRP A 159 22.67 3.75 -26.48
C TRP A 159 22.81 2.82 -27.69
N GLN A 160 22.14 1.65 -27.65
CA GLN A 160 22.12 0.73 -28.79
C GLN A 160 21.53 1.39 -30.04
N ILE A 161 20.37 2.05 -29.90
CA ILE A 161 19.71 2.75 -31.00
C ILE A 161 20.63 3.84 -31.58
N LEU A 162 21.27 4.65 -30.72
CA LEU A 162 22.18 5.69 -31.18
C LEU A 162 23.39 5.10 -31.93
N SER A 163 23.98 4.01 -31.41
CA SER A 163 25.12 3.37 -32.09
C SER A 163 24.74 2.79 -33.45
N ASP A 164 23.55 2.20 -33.58
CA ASP A 164 23.06 1.64 -34.83
C ASP A 164 22.83 2.75 -35.87
N LEU A 165 22.23 3.87 -35.46
CA LEU A 165 22.04 5.04 -36.32
C LEU A 165 23.37 5.62 -36.83
N ASP A 166 24.38 5.70 -35.95
CA ASP A 166 25.72 6.16 -36.34
C ASP A 166 26.40 5.20 -37.33
N GLN A 167 26.24 3.89 -37.16
CA GLN A 167 26.73 2.89 -38.11
C GLN A 167 26.06 3.05 -39.47
N LEU A 168 24.72 3.18 -39.52
CA LEU A 168 23.98 3.40 -40.76
C LEU A 168 24.44 4.66 -41.49
N LYS A 169 24.63 5.76 -40.76
CA LYS A 169 25.13 7.03 -41.31
C LYS A 169 26.55 6.89 -41.87
N ARG A 170 27.42 6.12 -41.21
CA ARG A 170 28.78 5.84 -41.72
C ARG A 170 28.73 5.01 -42.99
N LEU A 171 27.91 3.96 -43.03
CA LEU A 171 27.73 3.12 -44.21
C LEU A 171 27.25 3.95 -45.41
N GLN A 172 26.28 4.85 -45.20
CA GLN A 172 25.79 5.77 -46.23
C GLN A 172 26.91 6.69 -46.76
N ARG A 173 27.82 7.16 -45.88
CA ARG A 173 28.93 8.04 -46.26
C ARG A 173 30.04 7.32 -47.04
N THR A 174 30.24 6.03 -46.80
CA THR A 174 31.23 5.20 -47.53
C THR A 174 30.71 4.62 -48.84
N LEU A 175 29.39 4.66 -49.09
CA LEU A 175 28.83 4.30 -50.38
C LEU A 175 29.27 5.37 -51.41
N PRO A 176 29.81 5.00 -52.59
CA PRO A 176 30.15 5.98 -53.62
C PRO A 176 28.90 6.81 -53.98
N PRO A 177 29.06 8.10 -54.32
CA PRO A 177 27.92 8.94 -54.69
C PRO A 177 27.11 8.25 -55.79
N HIS A 178 25.78 8.32 -55.68
CA HIS A 178 24.90 7.74 -56.68
C HIS A 178 25.27 8.37 -58.04
N PRO A 179 25.34 7.61 -59.15
CA PRO A 179 25.74 8.13 -60.47
C PRO A 179 24.86 9.27 -61.03
N ASP A 180 23.82 9.71 -60.30
CA ASP A 180 22.96 10.86 -60.64
C ASP A 180 23.33 12.15 -59.88
N ASP A 181 24.30 12.14 -58.97
CA ASP A 181 24.76 13.33 -58.23
C ASP A 181 25.87 14.12 -58.96
N THR A 182 26.09 13.88 -60.26
CA THR A 182 26.88 14.81 -61.08
C THR A 182 26.14 16.15 -61.13
N PRO A 183 26.76 17.28 -60.74
CA PRO A 183 26.12 18.58 -60.91
C PRO A 183 25.74 18.74 -62.39
N PRO A 184 24.53 19.21 -62.72
CA PRO A 184 24.21 19.49 -64.11
C PRO A 184 25.31 20.40 -64.67
N PRO A 185 25.85 20.12 -65.88
CA PRO A 185 26.99 20.83 -66.41
C PRO A 185 26.69 22.32 -66.35
N GLY A 186 27.51 23.05 -65.59
CA GLY A 186 27.36 24.48 -65.40
C GLY A 186 27.23 25.14 -66.75
N THR A 187 26.16 25.90 -66.93
CA THR A 187 25.96 26.75 -68.09
C THR A 187 27.14 27.73 -68.14
N ARG A 188 28.14 27.44 -68.97
CA ARG A 188 29.17 28.44 -69.33
C ARG A 188 28.44 29.60 -69.98
N LYS A 189 28.17 30.66 -69.23
CA LYS A 189 27.98 31.99 -69.81
C LYS A 189 29.31 32.37 -70.44
N ASN A 190 29.38 32.39 -71.76
CA ASN A 190 30.48 33.04 -72.49
C ASN A 190 30.49 34.52 -72.12
N PRO A 191 31.59 35.06 -71.58
CA PRO A 191 31.84 36.48 -71.62
C PRO A 191 32.47 36.83 -72.98
N ASP A 192 31.99 37.93 -73.57
CA ASP A 192 32.58 38.69 -74.67
C ASP A 192 32.60 38.10 -76.09
N GLY A 193 31.66 38.61 -76.88
CA GLY A 193 31.85 38.88 -78.30
C GLY A 193 31.40 40.31 -78.57
N THR A 194 32.29 41.28 -78.31
CA THR A 194 32.13 42.68 -78.68
C THR A 194 32.37 42.84 -80.19
N MET A 195 31.36 43.29 -80.93
CA MET A 195 31.43 44.39 -81.91
C MET A 195 30.03 44.70 -82.45
#